data_AF-A0A2C5XVH3-F1
#
_entry.id   AF-A0A2C5XVH3-F1
#
_cell.length_a   1.000
_cell.length_b   1.000
_cell.length_c   1.000
_cell.angle_alpha   90.00
_cell.angle_beta   90.00
_cell.angle_gamma   90.00
#
_symmetry.space_group_name_H-M   'P 1'
#
loop_
_entity.id
_entity.type
_entity.pdbx_description
1 polymer ?
#
loop_
_entity_poly.entity_id
_entity_poly.type
_entity_poly.pdbx_seq_one_letter_code
_entity_poly.pdbx_strand_id
1 'polypeptide(L)'
;MAATRDVRPPQQIEYEQVVGIARGTWATISRIRGTRFVMKSHSATNHDFHEIEKAVYERLGKHPFILPYHGEAVYRFEGMEKKVLVLDYCAKGMLGQEYVEGRVPPAAQRTKWLSQVVEALRHPRRPVHALRPAPNLTPP
;
A
#
# COMPACT_ATOMS: atom_id res chain seq x y z
N MET A 1 -4.01 10.41 -25.16
CA MET A 1 -4.02 10.24 -23.69
C MET A 1 -5.38 9.70 -23.29
N ALA A 2 -5.47 8.41 -22.95
CA ALA A 2 -6.76 7.83 -22.54
C ALA A 2 -7.14 8.39 -21.16
N ALA A 3 -8.34 8.95 -21.07
CA ALA A 3 -8.92 9.42 -19.82
C ALA A 3 -8.87 8.27 -18.80
N THR A 4 -8.16 8.47 -17.69
CA THR A 4 -8.30 7.63 -16.50
C THR A 4 -9.74 7.76 -16.04
N ARG A 5 -10.60 6.81 -16.45
CA ARG A 5 -11.92 6.64 -15.85
C ARG A 5 -11.71 6.63 -14.34
N ASP A 6 -12.54 7.39 -13.63
CA ASP A 6 -12.54 7.47 -12.18
C ASP A 6 -13.08 6.14 -11.64
N VAL A 7 -12.25 5.11 -11.72
CA VAL A 7 -12.57 3.77 -11.25
C VAL A 7 -12.43 3.83 -9.75
N ARG A 8 -13.58 3.79 -9.05
CA ARG A 8 -13.60 3.67 -7.60
C ARG A 8 -12.80 2.44 -7.18
N PRO A 9 -12.08 2.50 -6.05
CA PRO A 9 -11.40 1.32 -5.52
C PRO A 9 -12.40 0.16 -5.32
N PRO A 10 -12.05 -1.07 -5.74
CA PRO A 10 -12.93 -2.21 -5.58
C PRO A 10 -13.05 -2.57 -4.09
N GLN A 11 -14.26 -2.96 -3.66
CA GLN A 11 -14.50 -3.49 -2.31
C GLN A 11 -14.42 -5.02 -2.25
N GLN A 12 -14.60 -5.68 -3.40
CA GLN A 12 -14.49 -7.12 -3.58
C GLN A 12 -13.61 -7.40 -4.79
N ILE A 13 -12.74 -8.40 -4.68
CA ILE A 13 -11.77 -8.79 -5.70
C ILE A 13 -11.81 -10.31 -5.84
N GLU A 14 -12.03 -10.79 -7.05
CA GLU A 14 -11.99 -12.22 -7.39
C GLU A 14 -10.61 -12.62 -7.92
N TYR A 15 -10.23 -13.88 -7.76
CA TYR A 15 -8.94 -14.43 -8.20
C TYR A 15 -8.62 -14.14 -9.67
N GLU A 16 -9.60 -14.26 -10.55
CA GLU A 16 -9.44 -14.08 -11.99
C GLU A 16 -9.13 -12.63 -12.36
N GLN A 17 -9.47 -11.69 -11.47
CA GLN A 17 -9.29 -10.27 -11.65
C GLN A 17 -7.87 -9.81 -11.31
N VAL A 18 -6.99 -10.68 -10.82
CA VAL A 18 -5.65 -10.28 -10.37
C VAL A 18 -4.52 -10.95 -11.15
N VAL A 19 -3.36 -10.31 -11.11
CA VAL A 19 -2.08 -10.84 -11.63
C VAL A 19 -1.02 -10.63 -10.58
N GLY A 20 -0.38 -11.70 -10.10
CA GLY A 20 0.74 -11.60 -9.17
C GLY A 20 1.90 -10.84 -9.80
N ILE A 21 2.41 -9.82 -9.11
CA ILE A 21 3.53 -8.99 -9.60
C ILE A 21 4.75 -9.00 -8.68
N ALA A 22 4.58 -9.33 -7.41
CA ALA A 22 5.68 -9.49 -6.47
C ALA A 22 5.31 -10.43 -5.33
N ARG A 23 6.30 -11.18 -4.85
CA ARG A 23 6.20 -12.01 -3.65
C ARG A 23 7.36 -11.69 -2.73
N GLY A 24 7.06 -11.15 -1.57
CA GLY A 24 8.03 -10.95 -0.50
C GLY A 24 7.86 -12.01 0.59
N THR A 25 8.73 -11.94 1.59
CA THR A 25 8.71 -12.82 2.77
C THR A 25 7.38 -12.75 3.53
N TRP A 26 6.78 -11.57 3.62
CA TRP A 26 5.62 -11.30 4.48
C TRP A 26 4.34 -10.92 3.74
N ALA A 27 4.45 -10.61 2.45
CA ALA A 27 3.32 -10.17 1.66
C ALA A 27 3.46 -10.53 0.19
N THR A 28 2.32 -10.73 -0.45
CA THR A 28 2.19 -10.86 -1.90
C THR A 28 1.47 -9.63 -2.44
N ILE A 29 1.99 -9.09 -3.54
CA ILE A 29 1.40 -7.97 -4.26
C ILE A 29 0.86 -8.48 -5.59
N SER A 30 -0.41 -8.17 -5.85
CA SER A 30 -1.07 -8.50 -7.12
C SER A 30 -1.71 -7.26 -7.72
N ARG A 31 -1.57 -7.09 -9.02
CA ARG A 31 -2.23 -6.02 -9.77
C ARG A 31 -3.67 -6.41 -10.07
N ILE A 32 -4.61 -5.49 -9.88
CA ILE A 32 -6.02 -5.68 -10.24
C ILE A 32 -6.19 -5.30 -11.71
N ARG A 33 -6.56 -6.28 -12.55
CA ARG A 33 -6.70 -6.17 -14.00
C ARG A 33 -7.66 -5.03 -14.37
N GLY A 34 -7.31 -4.29 -15.42
CA GLY A 34 -8.13 -3.18 -15.91
C GLY A 34 -8.16 -1.94 -15.00
N THR A 35 -7.39 -1.93 -13.90
CA THR A 35 -7.33 -0.80 -12.97
C THR A 35 -5.90 -0.28 -12.77
N ARG A 36 -5.80 0.85 -12.08
CA ARG A 36 -4.55 1.41 -11.57
C ARG A 36 -4.17 0.90 -10.18
N PHE A 37 -4.90 -0.09 -9.64
CA PHE A 37 -4.74 -0.51 -8.26
C PHE A 37 -3.95 -1.81 -8.16
N VAL A 38 -3.30 -1.98 -6.99
CA VAL A 38 -2.77 -3.26 -6.53
C VAL A 38 -3.45 -3.64 -5.23
N MET A 39 -3.54 -4.93 -4.99
CA MET A 39 -3.82 -5.47 -3.67
C MET A 39 -2.53 -5.96 -3.02
N LYS A 40 -2.37 -5.68 -1.74
CA LYS A 40 -1.35 -6.26 -0.88
C LYS A 40 -2.01 -7.19 0.11
N SER A 41 -1.54 -8.43 0.15
CA SER A 41 -2.03 -9.45 1.08
C SER A 41 -0.89 -9.99 1.93
N HIS A 42 -1.05 -9.99 3.25
CA HIS A 42 -0.03 -10.50 4.20
C HIS A 42 -0.14 -12.01 4.40
N SER A 43 0.93 -12.70 4.77
CA SER A 43 0.85 -14.13 5.10
C SER A 43 -0.12 -14.39 6.25
N ALA A 44 -0.78 -15.55 6.26
CA ALA A 44 -1.76 -15.92 7.31
C ALA A 44 -1.15 -15.96 8.73
N THR A 45 0.18 -16.10 8.84
CA THR A 45 0.89 -16.07 10.12
C THR A 45 1.03 -14.67 10.73
N ASN A 46 0.60 -13.62 10.03
CA ASN A 46 0.98 -12.23 10.28
C ASN A 46 -0.22 -11.28 10.26
N HIS A 47 -1.35 -11.68 10.84
CA HIS A 47 -2.56 -10.86 10.89
C HIS A 47 -2.34 -9.48 11.54
N ASP A 48 -1.51 -9.39 12.58
CA ASP A 48 -1.22 -8.13 13.27
C ASP A 48 -0.57 -7.09 12.35
N PHE A 49 0.24 -7.53 11.37
CA PHE A 49 0.90 -6.63 10.43
C PHE A 49 -0.09 -5.96 9.46
N HIS A 50 -1.20 -6.62 9.14
CA HIS A 50 -2.22 -6.04 8.28
C HIS A 50 -2.88 -4.83 8.95
N GLU A 51 -3.33 -4.99 10.19
CA GLU A 51 -3.99 -3.91 10.94
C GLU A 51 -3.02 -2.78 11.28
N ILE A 52 -1.76 -3.10 11.63
CA ILE A 52 -0.72 -2.08 11.85
C ILE A 52 -0.45 -1.28 10.58
N GLU A 53 -0.28 -1.95 9.44
CA GLU A 53 0.02 -1.27 8.18
C GLU A 53 -1.16 -0.41 7.70
N LYS A 54 -2.38 -0.91 7.82
CA LYS A 54 -3.61 -0.13 7.59
C LYS A 54 -3.62 1.15 8.44
N ALA A 55 -3.43 1.01 9.75
CA ALA A 55 -3.44 2.17 10.67
C ALA A 55 -2.36 3.19 10.32
N VAL A 56 -1.19 2.74 9.83
CA VAL A 56 -0.14 3.63 9.32
C VAL A 56 -0.63 4.41 8.10
N TYR A 57 -1.21 3.75 7.09
CA TYR A 57 -1.71 4.43 5.90
C TYR A 57 -2.85 5.41 6.20
N GLU A 58 -3.84 5.00 6.99
CA GLU A 58 -4.96 5.86 7.40
C GLU A 58 -4.46 7.13 8.08
N ARG A 59 -3.40 7.02 8.89
CA ARG A 59 -2.84 8.15 9.61
C ARG A 59 -1.95 9.05 8.76
N LEU A 60 -1.21 8.48 7.80
CA LEU A 60 -0.44 9.25 6.83
C LEU A 60 -1.37 10.02 5.88
N GLY A 61 -2.58 9.51 5.64
CA GLY A 61 -3.56 10.17 4.78
C GLY A 61 -3.05 10.33 3.35
N LYS A 62 -3.47 11.42 2.69
CA LYS A 62 -3.04 11.73 1.33
C LYS A 62 -1.77 12.58 1.37
N HIS A 63 -0.65 12.00 0.95
CA HIS A 63 0.61 12.72 0.76
C HIS A 63 1.18 12.47 -0.64
N PRO A 64 1.69 13.50 -1.34
CA PRO A 64 2.15 13.39 -2.74
C PRO A 64 3.30 12.40 -2.97
N PHE A 65 4.09 12.09 -1.92
CA PHE A 65 5.25 11.19 -2.01
C PHE A 65 5.10 9.90 -1.19
N ILE A 66 3.90 9.61 -0.70
CA ILE A 66 3.57 8.32 -0.07
C ILE A 66 2.58 7.60 -0.98
N LEU A 67 2.73 6.29 -1.11
CA LEU A 67 1.86 5.49 -1.95
C LEU A 67 0.39 5.65 -1.51
N PRO A 68 -0.52 6.10 -2.39
CA PRO A 68 -1.92 6.27 -2.02
C PRO A 68 -2.58 4.96 -1.58
N TYR A 69 -3.20 5.01 -0.40
CA TYR A 69 -4.04 3.97 0.15
C TYR A 69 -5.51 4.30 -0.06
N HIS A 70 -6.28 3.29 -0.47
CA HIS A 70 -7.68 3.44 -0.89
C HIS A 70 -8.68 2.66 -0.03
N GLY A 71 -8.21 1.98 1.01
CA GLY A 71 -9.04 1.16 1.88
C GLY A 71 -8.73 -0.32 1.79
N GLU A 72 -9.62 -1.12 2.38
CA GLU A 72 -9.57 -2.57 2.34
C GLU A 72 -10.55 -3.12 1.32
N ALA A 73 -10.22 -4.29 0.78
CA ALA A 73 -11.13 -5.11 -0.01
C ALA A 73 -11.15 -6.55 0.51
N VAL A 74 -12.21 -7.28 0.19
CA VAL A 74 -12.28 -8.73 0.38
C VAL A 74 -11.80 -9.40 -0.89
N TYR A 75 -10.73 -10.17 -0.78
CA TYR A 75 -10.20 -11.01 -1.85
C TYR A 75 -10.71 -12.44 -1.69
N ARG A 76 -11.22 -13.02 -2.77
CA ARG A 76 -11.78 -14.37 -2.81
C ARG A 76 -10.94 -15.30 -3.69
N PHE A 77 -10.64 -16.48 -3.16
CA PHE A 77 -9.96 -17.55 -3.89
C PHE A 77 -10.36 -18.90 -3.32
N GLU A 78 -10.85 -19.80 -4.18
CA GLU A 78 -11.21 -21.19 -3.81
C GLU A 78 -12.09 -21.30 -2.55
N GLY A 79 -13.09 -20.40 -2.43
CA GLY A 79 -14.01 -20.36 -1.29
C GLY A 79 -13.44 -19.75 -0.01
N MET A 80 -12.17 -19.32 -0.02
CA MET A 80 -11.57 -18.56 1.08
C MET A 80 -11.73 -17.06 0.85
N GLU A 81 -12.04 -16.33 1.93
CA GLU A 81 -12.05 -14.87 1.94
C GLU A 81 -10.86 -14.33 2.74
N LYS A 82 -10.25 -13.26 2.24
CA LYS A 82 -9.12 -12.59 2.90
C LYS A 82 -9.20 -11.08 2.73
N LYS A 83 -8.98 -10.34 3.81
CA LYS A 83 -8.82 -8.88 3.71
C LYS A 83 -7.47 -8.52 3.09
N VAL A 84 -7.48 -7.54 2.21
CA VAL A 84 -6.29 -7.02 1.52
C VAL A 84 -6.29 -5.50 1.52
N LEU A 85 -5.11 -4.90 1.50
CA LEU A 85 -4.95 -3.45 1.36
C LEU A 85 -4.96 -3.07 -0.12
N VAL A 86 -5.76 -2.06 -0.48
CA VAL A 86 -5.81 -1.53 -1.85
C VAL A 86 -4.95 -0.27 -1.96
N LEU A 87 -3.99 -0.29 -2.87
CA LEU A 87 -2.99 0.76 -3.07
C LEU A 87 -2.93 1.16 -4.54
N ASP A 88 -2.42 2.35 -4.86
CA ASP A 88 -2.10 2.70 -6.24
C ASP A 88 -0.93 1.87 -6.79
N TYR A 89 -1.00 1.51 -8.07
CA TYR A 89 0.08 0.87 -8.80
C TYR A 89 1.09 1.89 -9.29
N CYS A 90 2.34 1.77 -8.83
CA CYS A 90 3.45 2.57 -9.34
C CYS A 90 4.14 1.86 -10.52
N ALA A 91 3.84 2.28 -11.74
CA ALA A 91 4.43 1.70 -12.96
C ALA A 91 5.93 2.01 -13.14
N LYS A 92 6.45 3.04 -12.43
CA LYS A 92 7.87 3.43 -12.51
C LYS A 92 8.82 2.45 -11.81
N GLY A 93 8.29 1.43 -11.13
CA GLY A 93 9.11 0.41 -10.50
C GLY A 93 9.80 0.90 -9.22
N MET A 94 10.87 0.20 -8.85
CA MET A 94 11.66 0.48 -7.64
C MET A 94 12.86 1.36 -7.98
N LEU A 95 13.24 2.23 -7.03
CA LEU A 95 14.44 3.07 -7.17
C LEU A 95 15.68 2.24 -7.52
N GLY A 96 15.82 1.03 -6.95
CA GLY A 96 16.94 0.13 -7.25
C GLY A 96 17.08 -0.21 -8.73
N GLN A 97 15.99 -0.25 -9.50
CA GLN A 97 15.99 -0.52 -10.94
C GLN A 97 16.57 0.66 -11.75
N GLU A 98 16.44 1.88 -11.25
CA GLU A 98 17.03 3.09 -11.85
C GLU A 98 18.55 3.16 -11.69
N TYR A 99 19.14 2.35 -10.81
CA TYR A 99 20.58 2.24 -10.58
C TYR A 99 21.19 0.99 -11.23
N VAL A 100 20.43 0.27 -12.05
CA VAL A 100 20.90 -0.92 -12.79
C VAL A 100 21.58 -0.50 -14.10
N GLU A 101 22.57 -1.29 -14.53
CA GLU A 101 23.33 -1.14 -15.79
C GLU A 101 24.23 0.10 -15.90
N GLY A 102 25.02 0.41 -14.86
CA GLY A 102 26.10 1.42 -14.98
C GLY A 102 25.64 2.85 -15.29
N ARG A 103 24.32 3.07 -15.33
CA ARG A 103 23.69 4.37 -15.50
C ARG A 103 23.32 4.89 -14.12
N VAL A 104 24.11 5.84 -13.66
CA VAL A 104 23.71 6.62 -12.50
C VAL A 104 22.79 7.75 -12.98
N PRO A 105 21.56 7.87 -12.45
CA PRO A 105 20.67 8.97 -12.82
C PRO A 105 21.33 10.32 -12.58
N PRO A 106 21.06 11.37 -13.39
CA PRO A 106 21.69 12.68 -13.24
C PRO A 106 21.59 13.23 -11.81
N ALA A 107 22.62 13.97 -11.37
CA ALA A 107 22.66 14.51 -10.00
C ALA A 107 21.40 15.29 -9.61
N ALA A 108 20.87 16.12 -10.53
CA ALA A 108 19.63 16.86 -10.32
C ALA A 108 18.42 15.94 -10.02
N GLN A 109 18.32 14.80 -10.72
CA GLN A 109 17.25 13.83 -10.51
C GLN A 109 17.37 13.14 -9.14
N ARG A 110 18.60 12.77 -8.74
CA ARG A 110 18.86 12.15 -7.43
C ARG A 110 18.54 13.11 -6.30
N THR A 111 18.95 14.38 -6.42
CA THR A 111 18.61 15.43 -5.45
C THR A 111 17.11 15.61 -5.33
N LYS A 112 16.38 15.62 -6.45
CA LYS A 112 14.92 15.69 -6.45
C LYS A 112 14.29 14.52 -5.69
N TRP A 113 14.71 13.28 -5.96
CA TRP A 113 14.22 12.11 -5.23
C TRP A 113 14.50 12.21 -3.73
N LEU A 114 15.70 12.66 -3.35
CA LEU A 114 16.05 12.87 -1.95
C LEU A 114 15.14 13.90 -1.29
N SER A 115 14.86 15.03 -1.94
CA SER A 115 13.92 16.03 -1.44
C SER A 115 12.52 15.44 -1.21
N GLN A 116 12.03 14.62 -2.14
CA GLN A 116 10.73 13.95 -2.03
C GLN A 116 10.69 12.96 -0.84
N VAL A 117 11.77 12.21 -0.63
CA VAL A 117 11.91 11.30 0.52
C VAL A 117 11.92 12.09 1.84
N VAL A 118 12.70 13.16 1.91
CA VAL A 118 12.75 14.02 3.11
C VAL A 118 11.38 14.61 3.41
N GLU A 119 10.65 15.07 2.40
CA GLU A 119 9.28 15.58 2.56
C GLU A 119 8.33 14.50 3.08
N ALA A 120 8.36 13.30 2.50
CA ALA A 120 7.58 12.16 2.99
C ALA A 120 7.88 11.81 4.45
N LEU A 121 9.15 11.86 4.85
CA LEU A 121 9.59 11.53 6.22
C LEU A 121 9.24 12.61 7.25
N ARG A 122 9.05 13.87 6.82
CA ARG A 122 8.63 14.99 7.64
C ARG A 122 7.13 15.02 7.91
N HIS A 123 6.34 14.22 7.19
CA HIS A 123 4.90 14.10 7.42
C HIS A 123 4.62 13.82 8.91
N PRO A 124 3.65 14.51 9.55
CA PRO A 124 3.40 14.42 10.98
C PRO A 124 3.38 12.98 11.52
N ARG A 125 4.36 12.70 12.38
CA ARG A 125 4.47 11.48 13.18
C ARG A 125 3.67 11.66 14.48
N ARG A 126 2.38 11.37 14.51
CA ARG A 126 1.72 11.08 15.80
C ARG A 126 2.35 9.80 16.45
N PRO A 127 2.22 9.52 17.74
CA PRO A 127 2.64 8.23 18.30
C PRO A 127 1.69 7.10 17.87
N VAL A 128 2.19 5.87 17.67
CA VAL A 128 1.38 4.67 17.38
C VAL A 128 0.70 4.10 18.66
N HIS A 129 1.02 4.64 19.83
CA HIS A 129 0.72 4.02 21.13
C HIS A 129 -0.69 4.25 21.72
N ALA A 130 -1.63 4.85 20.98
CA ALA A 130 -2.95 5.22 21.52
C ALA A 130 -4.13 4.34 21.08
N LEU A 131 -3.87 3.11 20.62
CA LEU A 131 -4.92 2.11 20.33
C LEU A 131 -4.86 0.96 21.34
N ARG A 132 -4.97 1.26 22.63
CA ARG A 132 -5.54 0.30 23.58
C ARG A 132 -7.02 0.65 23.74
N PRO A 133 -7.96 -0.28 23.59
CA PRO A 133 -9.33 -0.03 24.01
C PRO A 133 -9.31 0.30 25.51
N ALA A 134 -10.07 1.32 25.92
CA ALA A 134 -10.29 1.58 27.33
C ALA A 134 -10.87 0.30 27.97
N PRO A 135 -10.36 -0.16 29.13
CA PRO A 135 -11.07 -1.19 29.87
C PRO A 135 -12.43 -0.60 30.25
N ASN A 136 -13.49 -1.29 29.82
CA ASN A 136 -14.87 -0.97 30.20
C ASN A 136 -14.94 -0.78 31.72
N LEU A 137 -15.13 0.45 32.15
CA LEU A 137 -15.63 0.75 33.49
C LEU A 137 -17.13 0.42 33.46
N THR A 138 -17.49 -0.75 33.94
CA THR A 138 -18.83 -1.02 34.47
C THR A 138 -18.79 -0.71 35.96
N PRO A 139 -19.36 0.41 36.44
CA PRO A 139 -19.62 0.56 37.86
C PRO A 139 -20.94 -0.14 38.24
N PRO A 140 -21.03 -0.72 39.45
CA PRO A 140 -22.30 -1.12 40.05
C PRO A 140 -23.17 0.08 40.44
#